data_AF-A0A418VMB4-F1
#
_entry.id   AF-A0A418VMB4-F1
#
_cell.length_a   1.000
_cell.length_b   1.000
_cell.length_c   1.000
_cell.angle_alpha   90.00
_cell.angle_beta   90.00
_cell.angle_gamma   90.00
#
_symmetry.space_group_name_H-M   'P 1'
#
loop_
_entity.id
_entity.type
_entity.pdbx_description
1 polymer ?
#
loop_
_entity_poly.entity_id
_entity_poly.type
_entity_poly.pdbx_seq_one_letter_code
_entity_poly.pdbx_strand_id
1 'polypeptide(L)'
;MRSEAAMLHHHDFLSRTVSTDREITLEALRVFTYLSRRLHFDRPIPVLQSELADALGMQRPNVNRAIKLLETKQILLRESKLGRAITFRLNPGLEGGRA
;
A
#
# COMPACT_ATOMS: atom_id res chain seq x y z
N MET A 1 3.02 5.46 -21.52
CA MET A 1 3.51 4.16 -21.01
C MET A 1 4.76 4.44 -20.18
N ARG A 2 4.70 4.35 -18.85
CA ARG A 2 5.92 4.36 -18.03
C ARG A 2 6.64 3.03 -18.25
N SER A 3 7.96 3.05 -18.41
CA SER A 3 8.75 1.85 -18.68
C SER A 3 8.70 0.88 -17.48
N GLU A 4 8.87 -0.42 -17.74
CA GLU A 4 8.96 -1.45 -16.69
C GLU A 4 10.06 -1.13 -15.67
N ALA A 5 11.21 -0.64 -16.15
CA ALA A 5 12.32 -0.19 -15.31
C ALA A 5 11.91 0.93 -14.32
N ALA A 6 11.04 1.86 -14.74
CA ALA A 6 10.54 2.90 -13.83
C ALA A 6 9.62 2.32 -12.75
N MET A 7 8.81 1.31 -13.08
CA MET A 7 7.95 0.65 -12.10
C MET A 7 8.74 -0.18 -11.08
N LEU A 8 9.79 -0.87 -11.52
CA LEU A 8 10.72 -1.58 -10.63
C LEU A 8 11.41 -0.60 -9.68
N HIS A 9 11.90 0.53 -10.20
CA HIS A 9 12.49 1.59 -9.37
C HIS A 9 11.51 2.09 -8.30
N HIS A 10 10.26 2.37 -8.67
CA HIS A 10 9.23 2.81 -7.71
C HIS A 10 8.94 1.76 -6.65
N HIS A 11 8.92 0.48 -7.03
CA HIS A 11 8.72 -0.60 -6.08
C HIS A 11 9.89 -0.69 -5.08
N ASP A 12 11.12 -0.63 -5.57
CA ASP A 12 12.32 -0.66 -4.74
C ASP A 12 12.36 0.54 -3.77
N PHE A 13 12.00 1.73 -4.24
CA PHE A 13 11.93 2.91 -3.39
C PHE A 13 10.86 2.78 -2.30
N LEU A 14 9.65 2.31 -2.63
CA LEU A 14 8.60 2.09 -1.63
C LEU A 14 9.02 1.02 -0.63
N SER A 15 9.62 -0.08 -1.10
CA SER A 15 10.11 -1.15 -0.24
C SER A 15 11.17 -0.65 0.72
N ARG A 16 12.14 0.14 0.23
CA ARG A 16 13.14 0.80 1.06
C ARG A 16 12.48 1.71 2.09
N THR A 17 11.63 2.63 1.64
CA THR A 17 10.92 3.60 2.49
C THR A 17 10.21 2.90 3.65
N VAL A 18 9.41 1.86 3.34
CA VAL A 18 8.69 1.08 4.35
C VAL A 18 9.64 0.35 5.30
N SER A 19 10.70 -0.26 4.78
CA SER A 19 11.63 -1.05 5.60
C SER A 19 12.50 -0.21 6.55
N THR A 20 12.75 1.06 6.22
CA THR A 20 13.62 1.95 7.00
C THR A 20 12.86 2.88 7.95
N ASP A 21 11.55 3.02 7.77
CA ASP A 21 10.71 3.89 8.61
C ASP A 21 10.38 3.20 9.94
N ARG A 22 10.87 3.79 11.04
CA ARG A 22 10.69 3.25 12.40
C ARG A 22 9.25 3.32 12.92
N GLU A 23 8.40 4.13 12.30
CA GLU A 23 6.98 4.23 12.67
C GLU A 23 6.12 3.16 11.98
N ILE A 24 6.67 2.43 10.99
CA ILE A 24 5.99 1.29 10.39
C ILE A 24 5.93 0.14 11.40
N THR A 25 4.70 -0.19 11.78
CA THR A 25 4.44 -1.34 12.66
C THR A 25 4.55 -2.66 11.89
N LEU A 26 4.69 -3.78 12.60
CA LEU A 26 4.68 -5.11 11.99
C LEU A 26 3.39 -5.38 11.20
N GLU A 27 2.25 -4.89 11.67
CA GLU A 27 0.96 -5.02 10.98
C GLU A 27 0.97 -4.26 9.65
N ALA A 28 1.48 -3.02 9.65
CA ALA A 28 1.62 -2.21 8.44
C ALA A 28 2.62 -2.80 7.45
N LEU A 29 3.76 -3.33 7.93
CA LEU A 29 4.75 -4.01 7.09
C LEU A 29 4.15 -5.24 6.41
N ARG A 30 3.40 -6.08 7.15
CA ARG A 30 2.75 -7.27 6.61
C ARG A 30 1.66 -6.91 5.59
N VAL A 31 0.85 -5.89 5.87
CA VAL A 31 -0.15 -5.37 4.92
C VAL A 31 0.52 -4.83 3.66
N PHE A 32 1.56 -4.03 3.78
CA PHE A 32 2.32 -3.51 2.65
C PHE A 32 2.89 -4.64 1.80
N THR A 33 3.58 -5.61 2.41
CA THR A 33 4.21 -6.73 1.70
C THR A 33 3.20 -7.55 0.89
N TYR A 34 1.99 -7.72 1.43
CA TYR A 34 0.91 -8.42 0.73
C TYR A 34 0.32 -7.59 -0.41
N LEU A 35 0.06 -6.31 -0.16
CA LEU A 35 -0.56 -5.42 -1.14
C LEU A 35 0.40 -4.98 -2.25
N SER A 36 1.70 -4.81 -1.99
CA SER A 36 2.68 -4.35 -2.98
C SER A 36 2.79 -5.28 -4.18
N ARG A 37 2.52 -6.58 -3.99
CA ARG A 37 2.47 -7.60 -5.04
C ARG A 37 1.18 -7.56 -5.88
N ARG A 38 0.13 -6.94 -5.37
CA ARG A 38 -1.24 -6.94 -5.95
C ARG A 38 -1.63 -5.60 -6.54
N LEU A 39 -1.15 -4.51 -5.96
CA LEU A 39 -1.46 -3.15 -6.38
C LEU A 39 -0.53 -2.72 -7.50
N HIS A 40 -1.00 -1.79 -8.32
CA HIS A 40 -0.22 -1.17 -9.37
C HIS A 40 0.04 0.30 -9.03
N PHE A 41 0.91 0.95 -9.80
CA PHE A 41 1.19 2.39 -9.67
C PHE A 41 0.25 3.27 -10.51
N ASP A 42 -0.24 2.72 -11.62
CA ASP A 42 -0.96 3.41 -12.69
C ASP A 42 -2.47 3.14 -12.70
N ARG A 43 -2.94 2.12 -11.98
CA ARG A 43 -4.36 1.81 -11.84
C ARG A 43 -4.74 1.43 -10.40
N PRO A 44 -5.91 1.88 -9.91
CA PRO A 44 -6.42 1.46 -8.61
C PRO A 44 -7.01 0.05 -8.68
N ILE A 45 -6.80 -0.74 -7.62
CA ILE A 45 -7.29 -2.11 -7.47
C ILE A 45 -8.22 -2.18 -6.25
N PRO A 46 -9.41 -2.81 -6.36
CA PRO A 46 -10.30 -2.99 -5.23
C PRO A 46 -9.69 -3.92 -4.17
N VAL A 47 -9.76 -3.48 -2.91
CA VAL A 47 -9.31 -4.24 -1.74
C VAL A 47 -10.46 -4.34 -0.74
N LEU A 48 -10.85 -5.56 -0.41
CA LEU A 48 -11.76 -5.87 0.70
C LEU A 48 -10.94 -6.10 1.97
N GLN A 49 -11.16 -5.26 2.98
CA GLN A 49 -10.40 -5.31 4.23
C GLN A 49 -10.70 -6.59 5.03
N SER A 50 -11.87 -7.20 4.83
CA SER A 50 -12.20 -8.51 5.40
C SER A 50 -11.32 -9.61 4.79
N GLU A 51 -11.23 -9.69 3.47
CA GLU A 51 -10.39 -10.69 2.80
C GLU A 51 -8.91 -10.52 3.12
N LEU A 52 -8.48 -9.26 3.25
CA LEU A 52 -7.11 -8.95 3.67
C LEU A 52 -6.85 -9.37 5.13
N ALA A 53 -7.83 -9.19 6.01
CA ALA A 53 -7.75 -9.66 7.40
C ALA A 53 -7.65 -11.19 7.46
N ASP A 54 -8.48 -11.89 6.70
CA ASP A 54 -8.47 -13.35 6.62
C ASP A 54 -7.15 -13.87 6.06
N ALA A 55 -6.67 -13.30 4.94
CA ALA A 55 -5.42 -13.71 4.29
C ALA A 55 -4.18 -13.51 5.18
N LEU A 56 -4.23 -12.53 6.09
CA LEU A 56 -3.13 -12.20 6.99
C LEU A 56 -3.31 -12.80 8.41
N GLY A 57 -4.42 -13.48 8.69
CA GLY A 57 -4.76 -13.90 10.04
C GLY A 57 -4.76 -12.73 11.04
N MET A 58 -5.24 -11.56 10.60
CA MET A 58 -5.29 -10.34 11.40
C MET A 58 -6.72 -9.99 11.77
N GLN A 59 -6.89 -9.28 12.88
CA GLN A 59 -8.18 -8.67 13.17
C GLN A 59 -8.42 -7.48 12.23
N ARG A 60 -9.67 -7.31 11.78
CA ARG A 60 -10.04 -6.23 10.84
C ARG A 60 -9.67 -4.82 11.33
N PRO A 61 -9.81 -4.45 12.63
CA PRO A 61 -9.33 -3.16 13.12
C PRO A 61 -7.83 -2.95 12.92
N ASN A 62 -7.02 -4.01 13.03
CA ASN A 62 -5.57 -3.94 12.85
C ASN A 62 -5.21 -3.68 11.39
N VAL A 63 -5.88 -4.38 10.46
CA VAL A 63 -5.75 -4.10 9.02
C VAL A 63 -6.16 -2.66 8.69
N ASN A 64 -7.27 -2.18 9.23
CA ASN A 64 -7.72 -0.81 8.99
C ASN A 64 -6.71 0.23 9.51
N ARG A 65 -6.16 0.03 10.71
CA ARG A 65 -5.11 0.90 11.28
C ARG A 65 -3.83 0.87 10.43
N ALA A 66 -3.41 -0.31 10.01
CA ALA A 66 -2.25 -0.51 9.13
C ALA A 66 -2.42 0.19 7.78
N ILE A 67 -3.55 0.01 7.10
CA ILE A 67 -3.87 0.72 5.86
C ILE A 67 -3.85 2.22 6.10
N LYS A 68 -4.50 2.72 7.16
CA LYS A 68 -4.54 4.15 7.45
C LYS A 68 -3.14 4.74 7.67
N LEU A 69 -2.24 4.01 8.33
CA LEU A 69 -0.85 4.43 8.50
C LEU A 69 -0.14 4.54 7.14
N LEU A 70 -0.26 3.51 6.28
CA LEU A 70 0.34 3.51 4.94
C LEU A 70 -0.23 4.62 4.05
N GLU A 71 -1.50 4.97 4.19
CA GLU A 71 -2.12 6.11 3.52
C GLU A 71 -1.57 7.45 4.03
N THR A 72 -1.48 7.63 5.35
CA THR A 72 -0.91 8.83 5.96
C THR A 72 0.52 9.06 5.51
N LYS A 73 1.30 7.98 5.39
CA LYS A 73 2.68 7.97 4.88
C LYS A 73 2.77 8.09 3.35
N GLN A 74 1.64 8.24 2.65
CA GLN A 74 1.56 8.35 1.19
C GLN A 74 2.16 7.16 0.42
N ILE A 75 2.24 5.98 1.03
CA ILE A 75 2.68 4.75 0.38
C ILE A 75 1.52 4.16 -0.44
N LEU A 76 0.33 4.15 0.16
CA LEU A 76 -0.93 3.78 -0.50
C LEU A 76 -1.74 5.02 -0.80
N LEU A 77 -2.29 5.08 -2.02
CA LEU A 77 -3.24 6.11 -2.41
C LEU A 77 -4.63 5.49 -2.49
N ARG A 78 -5.53 5.99 -1.65
CA ARG A 78 -6.96 5.67 -1.70
C ARG A 78 -7.62 6.48 -2.80
N GLU A 79 -8.47 5.81 -3.57
CA GLU A 79 -9.32 6.47 -4.55
C GLU A 79 -10.80 6.27 -4.19
N SER A 80 -11.59 5.69 -5.08
CA SER A 80 -13.03 5.54 -4.93
C SER A 80 -13.42 4.25 -4.20
N LYS A 81 -14.67 4.20 -3.74
CA LYS A 81 -15.30 2.94 -3.32
C LYS A 81 -15.86 2.22 -4.54
N LEU A 82 -15.71 0.90 -4.59
CA LEU A 82 -16.31 0.02 -5.58
C LEU A 82 -17.14 -1.03 -4.84
N GLY A 83 -18.45 -0.81 -4.76
CA GLY A 83 -19.33 -1.61 -3.91
C GLY A 83 -18.91 -1.56 -2.44
N ARG A 84 -18.54 -2.73 -1.88
CA ARG A 84 -18.04 -2.85 -0.51
C ARG A 84 -16.53 -2.64 -0.38
N ALA A 85 -15.80 -2.64 -1.49
CA ALA A 85 -14.35 -2.47 -1.52
C ALA A 85 -13.96 -0.99 -1.59
N ILE A 86 -12.77 -0.69 -1.09
CA ILE A 86 -12.08 0.57 -1.36
C ILE A 86 -10.98 0.26 -2.37
N THR A 87 -10.80 1.13 -3.35
CA THR A 87 -9.75 0.96 -4.35
C THR A 87 -8.47 1.69 -3.92
N PHE A 88 -7.33 1.04 -4.14
CA PHE A 88 -6.01 1.56 -3.81
C PHE A 88 -5.02 1.36 -4.94
N ARG A 89 -4.03 2.24 -5.02
CA ARG A 89 -2.82 2.06 -5.82
C ARG A 89 -1.58 2.41 -5.01
N LEU A 90 -0.43 1.94 -5.46
CA LEU A 90 0.86 2.37 -4.93
C LEU A 90 1.15 3.81 -5.38
N ASN A 91 1.84 4.59 -4.56
CA ASN A 91 2.21 5.96 -4.92
C ASN A 91 3.50 6.00 -5.77
N PRO A 92 3.45 6.34 -7.08
CA PRO A 92 4.65 6.48 -7.89
C PRO A 92 5.41 7.79 -7.64
N GLY A 93 4.85 8.71 -6.86
CA GLY A 93 5.41 10.05 -6.62
C GLY A 93 6.14 10.21 -5.29
N LEU A 94 6.19 9.17 -4.44
CA LEU A 94 6.78 9.28 -3.10
C LEU A 94 8.27 9.67 -3.13
N GLU A 95 8.98 9.30 -4.20
CA GLU A 95 10.38 9.65 -4.45
C GLU A 95 10.63 11.17 -4.60
N GLY A 96 9.63 11.90 -5.12
CA GLY A 96 9.74 13.33 -5.41
C GLY A 96 9.28 14.23 -4.26
N GLY A 97 8.66 13.66 -3.23
CA GLY A 97 8.18 14.38 -2.06
C GLY A 97 9.26 14.43 -0.98
N ARG A 98 9.93 15.58 -0.85
CA ARG A 98 10.63 15.90 0.41
C ARG A 98 9.58 15.92 1.52
N ALA A 99 9.74 15.03 2.51
CA ALA A 99 9.18 15.24 3.83
C ALA A 99 9.82 16.47 4.48
#